data_AF-A0A832B3H6-F1
#
_entry.id   AF-A0A832B3H6-F1
#
_cell.length_a   1.000
_cell.length_b   1.000
_cell.length_c   1.000
_cell.angle_alpha   90.00
_cell.angle_beta   90.00
_cell.angle_gamma   90.00
#
_symmetry.space_group_name_H-M   'P 1'
#
loop_
_entity.id
_entity.type
_entity.pdbx_description
1 polymer ?
#
loop_
_entity_poly.entity_id
_entity_poly.type
_entity_poly.pdbx_seq_one_letter_code
_entity_poly.pdbx_strand_id
1 'polypeptide(L)'
;MAPAFQEQLKRTLGIETKIRVQERALLSQEEQKGNFDLVLDTPGHLLSDIAPLAGAYFKTGGSRNYGQFSNAEFDKTLAAVESEIDPAKRMTLIRKLEDILDNEPPWYLIGYTFHLPMWRKTAKGMALDLRQRTQWGRLDTAWIDK
;
A
#
# COMPACT_ATOMS: atom_id res chain seq x y z
N MET A 1 7.95 -10.43 -9.42
CA MET A 1 9.04 -9.58 -8.88
C MET A 1 10.02 -10.35 -7.99
N ALA A 2 9.59 -11.30 -7.14
CA ALA A 2 10.48 -11.97 -6.16
C ALA A 2 11.83 -12.52 -6.71
N PRO A 3 11.91 -13.21 -7.87
CA PRO A 3 13.20 -13.68 -8.40
C PRO A 3 14.18 -12.55 -8.75
N ALA A 4 13.67 -11.40 -9.21
CA ALA A 4 14.50 -10.25 -9.52
C ALA A 4 15.14 -9.65 -8.25
N PHE A 5 14.36 -9.54 -7.16
CA PHE A 5 14.87 -9.08 -5.87
C PHE A 5 15.84 -10.08 -5.23
N GLN A 6 15.56 -11.38 -5.30
CA GLN A 6 16.48 -12.42 -4.85
C GLN A 6 17.85 -12.29 -5.52
N GLU A 7 17.88 -12.10 -6.85
CA GLU A 7 19.13 -11.94 -7.59
C GLU A 7 19.84 -10.61 -7.27
N GLN A 8 19.10 -9.51 -7.15
CA GLN A 8 19.68 -8.20 -6.77
C GLN A 8 20.30 -8.24 -5.37
N LEU A 9 19.61 -8.81 -4.38
CA LEU A 9 20.13 -8.98 -3.02
C LEU A 9 21.43 -9.78 -3.00
N LYS A 10 21.48 -10.88 -3.78
CA LYS A 10 22.68 -11.70 -3.90
C LYS A 10 23.84 -10.96 -4.56
N ARG A 11 23.61 -10.30 -5.69
CA ARG A 11 24.68 -9.65 -6.47
C ARG A 11 25.21 -8.38 -5.83
N THR A 12 24.34 -7.59 -5.22
CA THR A 12 24.71 -6.26 -4.72
C THR A 12 25.15 -6.30 -3.26
N LEU A 13 24.54 -7.16 -2.44
CA LEU A 13 24.76 -7.20 -1.00
C LEU A 13 25.30 -8.55 -0.50
N GLY A 14 25.41 -9.57 -1.36
CA GLY A 14 25.82 -10.91 -0.94
C GLY A 14 24.78 -11.64 -0.09
N ILE A 15 23.52 -11.16 -0.07
CA ILE A 15 22.46 -11.73 0.75
C ILE A 15 21.77 -12.87 -0.03
N GLU A 16 21.85 -14.08 0.51
CA GLU A 16 21.11 -15.22 -0.02
C GLU A 16 19.70 -15.27 0.57
N THR A 17 18.70 -15.46 -0.29
CA THR A 17 17.29 -15.55 0.12
C THR A 17 16.64 -16.80 -0.46
N LYS A 18 15.62 -17.32 0.21
CA LYS A 18 14.79 -18.43 -0.27
C LYS A 18 13.38 -17.94 -0.53
N ILE A 19 12.91 -18.06 -1.77
CA ILE A 19 11.52 -17.71 -2.11
C ILE A 19 10.59 -18.76 -1.49
N ARG A 20 9.64 -18.29 -0.69
CA ARG A 20 8.52 -19.08 -0.17
C ARG A 20 7.23 -18.56 -0.77
N VAL A 21 6.52 -19.42 -1.48
CA VAL A 21 5.19 -19.11 -2.03
C VAL A 21 4.15 -19.33 -0.93
N GLN A 22 3.29 -18.33 -0.72
CA GLN A 22 2.22 -18.38 0.25
C GLN A 22 0.87 -18.23 -0.45
N GLU A 23 -0.15 -18.96 0.04
CA GLU A 23 -1.53 -18.78 -0.42
C GLU A 23 -2.04 -17.39 0.04
N ARG A 24 -2.73 -16.68 -0.86
CA ARG A 24 -3.05 -15.25 -0.67
C ARG A 24 -4.01 -15.00 0.49
N ALA A 25 -5.00 -15.86 0.72
CA ALA A 25 -5.93 -15.72 1.83
C ALA A 25 -5.27 -15.95 3.20
N LEU A 26 -4.17 -16.70 3.24
CA LEU A 26 -3.40 -16.96 4.46
C LEU A 26 -2.26 -15.95 4.69
N LEU A 27 -1.85 -15.19 3.66
CA LEU A 27 -0.68 -14.30 3.74
C LEU A 27 -0.76 -13.31 4.90
N SER A 28 -1.90 -12.63 5.07
CA SER A 28 -2.05 -11.63 6.14
C SER A 28 -1.94 -12.23 7.54
N GLN A 29 -2.34 -13.50 7.72
CA GLN A 29 -2.19 -14.17 9.03
C GLN A 29 -0.73 -14.50 9.31
N GLU A 30 0.04 -14.87 8.30
CA GLU A 30 1.47 -15.15 8.45
C GLU A 30 2.27 -13.87 8.71
N GLU A 31 1.91 -12.77 8.05
CA GLU A 31 2.47 -11.44 8.31
C GLU A 31 2.15 -10.96 9.74
N GLN A 32 0.90 -11.13 10.20
CA GLN A 32 0.52 -10.78 11.58
C GLN A 32 1.30 -11.57 12.63
N LYS A 33 1.61 -12.84 12.35
CA LYS A 33 2.44 -13.68 13.23
C LYS A 33 3.94 -13.33 13.16
N GLY A 34 4.35 -12.43 12.26
CA GLY A 34 5.76 -12.13 12.01
C GLY A 34 6.52 -13.29 11.37
N ASN A 35 5.83 -14.24 10.73
CA ASN A 35 6.47 -15.39 10.09
C ASN A 35 7.00 -14.99 8.71
N PHE A 36 7.90 -14.01 8.62
CA PHE A 36 8.54 -13.58 7.37
C PHE A 36 9.81 -12.79 7.65
N ASP A 37 10.74 -12.79 6.70
CA ASP A 37 11.88 -11.87 6.71
C ASP A 37 11.61 -10.67 5.79
N LEU A 38 11.10 -10.95 4.59
CA LEU A 38 10.71 -9.97 3.58
C LEU A 38 9.42 -10.43 2.89
N VAL A 39 8.49 -9.51 2.68
CA VAL A 39 7.26 -9.76 1.91
C VAL A 39 7.14 -8.74 0.80
N LEU A 40 6.79 -9.23 -0.38
CA LEU A 40 6.35 -8.39 -1.48
C LEU A 40 4.86 -8.06 -1.27
N ASP A 41 4.58 -6.89 -0.71
CA ASP A 41 3.20 -6.44 -0.47
C ASP A 41 2.78 -5.32 -1.45
N THR A 42 1.48 -5.09 -1.55
CA THR A 42 0.88 -3.97 -2.29
C THR A 42 -0.20 -3.32 -1.41
N PRO A 43 0.19 -2.36 -0.55
CA PRO A 43 -0.71 -1.61 0.29
C PRO A 43 -1.79 -0.92 -0.55
N GLY A 44 -3.05 -1.23 -0.23
CA GLY A 44 -4.22 -0.60 -0.83
C GLY A 44 -4.86 0.42 0.10
N HIS A 45 -5.65 1.34 -0.47
CA HIS A 45 -6.45 2.31 0.26
C HIS A 45 -7.84 2.49 -0.37
N LEU A 46 -8.83 2.77 0.47
CA LEU A 46 -10.23 2.98 0.07
C LEU A 46 -10.55 4.46 -0.17
N LEU A 47 -9.82 5.35 0.50
CA LEU A 47 -10.04 6.80 0.46
C LEU A 47 -8.81 7.47 -0.15
N SER A 48 -9.01 8.59 -0.84
CA SER A 48 -7.91 9.41 -1.36
C SER A 48 -7.33 10.32 -0.27
N ASP A 49 -6.95 9.72 0.86
CA ASP A 49 -6.34 10.40 2.00
C ASP A 49 -5.25 9.52 2.59
N ILE A 50 -4.12 10.12 2.97
CA ILE A 50 -2.97 9.41 3.54
C ILE A 50 -3.23 8.97 4.98
N ALA A 51 -4.01 9.73 5.77
CA ALA A 51 -4.21 9.46 7.19
C ALA A 51 -4.74 8.05 7.48
N PRO A 52 -5.81 7.54 6.84
CA PRO A 52 -6.28 6.18 7.10
C PRO A 52 -5.29 5.10 6.65
N LEU A 53 -4.47 5.38 5.63
CA LEU A 53 -3.40 4.47 5.20
C LEU A 53 -2.28 4.46 6.26
N ALA A 54 -1.73 5.62 6.60
CA ALA A 54 -0.69 5.77 7.61
C ALA A 54 -1.09 5.15 8.96
N GLY A 55 -2.36 5.35 9.37
CA GLY A 55 -2.92 4.76 10.58
C GLY A 55 -2.95 3.24 10.59
N ALA A 56 -3.17 2.60 9.44
CA ALA A 56 -3.21 1.14 9.35
C ALA A 56 -1.81 0.52 9.28
N TYR A 57 -0.90 1.10 8.49
CA TYR A 57 0.36 0.45 8.13
C TYR A 57 1.59 0.97 8.89
N PHE A 58 1.57 2.20 9.42
CA PHE A 58 2.77 2.84 9.99
C PHE A 58 2.57 3.35 11.41
N LYS A 59 1.33 3.60 11.85
CA LYS A 59 1.08 3.94 13.26
C LYS A 59 1.56 2.80 14.16
N THR A 60 2.15 3.13 15.30
CA THR A 60 2.50 2.13 16.32
C THR A 60 1.26 1.34 16.73
N GLY A 61 1.32 0.02 16.62
CA GLY A 61 0.17 -0.87 16.88
C GLY A 61 -0.94 -0.82 15.82
N GLY A 62 -0.67 -0.25 14.64
CA GLY A 62 -1.59 -0.25 13.50
C GLY A 62 -1.95 -1.68 13.06
N SER A 63 -3.20 -1.89 12.66
CA SER A 63 -3.75 -3.24 12.37
C SER A 63 -3.06 -3.97 11.21
N ARG A 64 -2.31 -3.25 10.38
CA ARG A 64 -1.56 -3.77 9.24
C ARG A 64 -0.08 -3.38 9.28
N ASN A 65 0.40 -2.89 10.42
CA ASN A 65 1.80 -2.56 10.65
C ASN A 65 2.58 -3.83 11.01
N TYR A 66 2.68 -4.76 10.04
CA TYR A 66 3.32 -6.06 10.25
C TYR A 66 4.83 -5.96 10.39
N GLY A 67 5.44 -4.90 9.84
CA GLY A 67 6.86 -4.57 10.01
C GLY A 67 7.19 -3.97 11.38
N GLN A 68 6.19 -3.74 12.23
CA GLN A 68 6.34 -3.20 13.60
C GLN A 68 7.05 -1.85 13.66
N PHE A 69 6.89 -1.01 12.63
CA PHE A 69 7.41 0.35 12.66
C PHE A 69 6.81 1.12 13.85
N SER A 70 7.64 1.83 14.59
CA SER A 70 7.22 2.51 15.81
C SER A 70 8.04 3.77 16.01
N ASN A 71 7.44 4.92 15.65
CA ASN A 71 8.08 6.21 15.78
C ASN A 71 7.12 7.20 16.46
N ALA A 72 7.51 7.72 17.63
CA ALA A 72 6.65 8.58 18.44
C ALA A 72 6.36 9.94 17.78
N GLU A 73 7.29 10.45 16.97
CA GLU A 73 7.07 11.69 16.20
C GLU A 73 6.10 11.46 15.05
N PHE A 74 6.20 10.30 14.39
CA PHE A 74 5.24 9.88 13.37
C PHE A 74 3.83 9.81 13.95
N ASP A 75 3.63 9.09 15.06
CA ASP A 75 2.32 8.95 15.70
C ASP A 75 1.72 10.30 16.11
N LYS A 76 2.54 11.19 16.69
CA LYS A 76 2.12 12.55 17.06
C LYS A 76 1.73 13.38 15.84
N THR A 77 2.52 13.31 14.77
CA THR A 77 2.26 14.07 13.55
C THR A 77 1.01 13.56 12.83
N LEU A 78 0.80 12.24 12.81
CA LEU A 78 -0.39 11.62 12.24
C LEU A 78 -1.67 12.06 12.98
N ALA A 79 -1.64 12.05 14.32
CA ALA A 79 -2.76 12.57 15.11
C ALA A 79 -3.06 14.05 14.80
N ALA A 80 -2.03 14.87 14.57
CA ALA A 80 -2.22 16.26 14.15
C ALA A 80 -2.89 16.35 12.77
N VAL A 81 -2.45 15.55 11.79
CA VAL A 81 -3.07 15.46 10.44
C VAL A 81 -4.54 15.07 10.50
N GLU A 82 -4.91 14.17 11.41
CA GLU A 82 -6.30 13.73 11.61
C GLU A 82 -7.21 14.81 12.21
N SER A 83 -6.64 15.74 12.99
CA SER A 83 -7.36 16.82 13.66
C SER A 83 -7.36 18.18 12.92
N GLU A 84 -6.46 18.37 11.94
CA GLU A 84 -6.30 19.64 11.24
C GLU A 84 -7.32 19.80 10.10
N ILE A 85 -8.02 20.93 10.10
CA ILE A 85 -9.08 21.25 9.13
C ILE A 85 -8.61 22.24 8.06
N ASP A 86 -7.57 23.02 8.34
CA ASP A 86 -6.97 23.92 7.36
C ASP A 86 -6.14 23.11 6.35
N PRO A 87 -6.49 23.15 5.04
CA PRO A 87 -5.83 22.31 4.04
C PRO A 87 -4.33 22.59 3.88
N ALA A 88 -3.90 23.86 4.05
CA ALA A 88 -2.50 24.24 3.86
C ALA A 88 -1.64 23.75 5.04
N LYS A 89 -2.11 23.94 6.27
CA LYS A 89 -1.46 23.39 7.47
C LYS A 89 -1.44 21.87 7.46
N ARG A 90 -2.55 21.25 7.06
CA ARG A 90 -2.64 19.79 6.93
C ARG A 90 -1.63 19.26 5.93
N MET A 91 -1.47 19.92 4.79
CA MET A 91 -0.47 19.55 3.78
C MET A 91 0.95 19.62 4.35
N THR A 92 1.29 20.68 5.10
CA THR A 92 2.61 20.78 5.76
C THR A 92 2.85 19.64 6.74
N LEU A 93 1.85 19.25 7.53
CA LEU A 93 1.94 18.10 8.43
C LEU A 93 2.09 16.77 7.68
N ILE A 94 1.41 16.61 6.53
CA ILE A 94 1.57 15.44 5.66
C ILE A 94 2.99 15.36 5.10
N ARG A 95 3.57 16.47 4.64
CA ARG A 95 4.98 16.50 4.19
C ARG A 95 5.93 16.07 5.30
N LYS A 96 5.67 16.52 6.53
CA LYS A 96 6.45 16.06 7.69
C LYS A 96 6.33 14.56 7.93
N LEU A 97 5.15 13.96 7.75
CA LEU A 97 5.00 12.49 7.83
C LEU A 97 5.83 11.79 6.75
N GLU A 98 5.79 12.29 5.52
CA GLU A 98 6.58 11.76 4.40
C GLU A 98 8.08 11.85 4.73
N ASP A 99 8.56 13.00 5.23
CA ASP A 99 9.97 13.18 5.62
C ASP A 99 10.40 12.17 6.71
N ILE A 100 9.54 11.86 7.69
CA ILE A 100 9.85 10.86 8.72
C ILE A 100 10.02 9.47 8.08
N LEU A 101 9.11 9.09 7.17
CA LEU A 101 9.18 7.82 6.46
C LEU A 101 10.38 7.74 5.50
N ASP A 102 10.81 8.85 4.90
CA ASP A 102 12.00 8.87 4.05
C ASP A 102 13.30 8.73 4.87
N ASN A 103 13.34 9.30 6.08
CA ASN A 103 14.49 9.20 6.98
C ASN A 103 14.59 7.84 7.69
N GLU A 104 13.45 7.23 8.04
CA GLU A 104 13.37 5.93 8.70
C GLU A 104 12.41 5.00 7.93
N PRO A 105 12.79 4.54 6.72
CA PRO A 105 11.88 3.83 5.84
C PRO A 105 11.53 2.45 6.41
N PRO A 106 10.26 2.20 6.78
CA PRO A 106 9.84 0.87 7.20
C PRO A 106 9.75 -0.09 6.01
N TRP A 107 9.63 0.45 4.79
CA TRP A 107 9.49 -0.30 3.55
C TRP A 107 10.51 0.14 2.51
N TYR A 108 10.91 -0.81 1.66
CA TYR A 108 11.59 -0.50 0.41
C TYR A 108 10.56 -0.22 -0.69
N LEU A 109 10.33 1.05 -1.01
CA LEU A 109 9.36 1.45 -2.03
C LEU A 109 9.90 1.16 -3.45
N ILE A 110 9.22 0.27 -4.16
CA ILE A 110 9.60 -0.13 -5.52
C ILE A 110 8.84 0.68 -6.58
N GLY A 111 7.64 1.18 -6.25
CA GLY A 111 6.84 2.02 -7.13
C GLY A 111 5.34 1.88 -6.90
N TYR A 112 4.56 2.48 -7.80
CA TYR A 112 3.10 2.49 -7.75
C TYR A 112 2.52 1.51 -8.77
N THR A 113 1.47 0.79 -8.37
CA THR A 113 0.75 -0.09 -9.29
C THR A 113 -0.24 0.71 -10.13
N PHE A 114 -0.11 0.63 -11.45
CA PHE A 114 -1.14 1.10 -12.38
C PHE A 114 -2.03 -0.07 -12.80
N HIS A 115 -3.33 0.16 -12.86
CA HIS A 115 -4.26 -0.85 -13.36
C HIS A 115 -4.47 -0.60 -14.86
N LEU A 116 -4.23 -1.63 -15.66
CA LEU A 116 -4.54 -1.64 -17.09
C LEU A 116 -5.78 -2.52 -17.33
N PRO A 117 -6.99 -2.06 -16.95
CA PRO A 117 -8.20 -2.84 -17.16
C PRO A 117 -8.40 -3.07 -18.67
N MET A 118 -8.73 -4.31 -19.03
CA MET A 118 -9.11 -4.69 -20.39
C MET A 118 -10.53 -5.25 -20.36
N TRP A 119 -11.35 -4.84 -21.32
CA TRP A 119 -12.70 -5.34 -21.47
C TRP A 119 -13.09 -5.41 -22.96
N ARG A 120 -14.12 -6.21 -23.28
CA ARG A 120 -14.66 -6.26 -24.64
C ARG A 120 -15.36 -4.96 -24.98
N LYS A 121 -15.32 -4.54 -26.25
CA LYS A 121 -16.04 -3.35 -26.74
C LYS A 121 -17.54 -3.40 -26.45
N THR A 122 -18.12 -4.60 -26.38
CA THR A 122 -19.53 -4.82 -26.08
C THR A 122 -19.87 -4.67 -24.59
N ALA A 123 -18.89 -4.72 -23.68
CA ALA A 123 -19.12 -4.48 -22.26
C ALA A 123 -19.17 -2.97 -21.98
N LYS A 124 -20.35 -2.50 -21.56
CA LYS A 124 -20.67 -1.09 -21.33
C LYS A 124 -21.05 -0.84 -19.86
N GLY A 125 -21.31 0.44 -19.53
CA GLY A 125 -21.90 0.83 -18.25
C GLY A 125 -20.97 0.86 -17.04
N MET A 126 -19.74 0.36 -17.18
CA MET A 126 -18.73 0.39 -16.12
C MET A 126 -17.99 1.74 -16.02
N ALA A 127 -18.10 2.62 -17.03
CA ALA A 127 -17.39 3.90 -17.11
C ALA A 127 -15.88 3.79 -16.82
N LEU A 128 -15.24 2.70 -17.26
CA LEU A 128 -13.83 2.40 -16.96
C LEU A 128 -12.86 3.43 -17.57
N ASP A 129 -13.30 4.13 -18.61
CA ASP A 129 -12.63 5.25 -19.27
C ASP A 129 -12.61 6.53 -18.40
N LEU A 130 -13.57 6.70 -17.50
CA LEU A 130 -13.66 7.85 -16.60
C LEU A 130 -13.03 7.58 -15.22
N ARG A 131 -12.79 6.32 -14.88
CA ARG A 131 -12.30 5.93 -13.56
C ARG A 131 -10.80 6.20 -13.43
N GLN A 132 -10.43 7.10 -12.53
CA GLN A 132 -9.03 7.27 -12.09
C GLN A 132 -8.54 6.13 -11.18
N ARG A 133 -9.45 5.38 -10.56
CA ARG A 133 -9.16 4.22 -9.71
C ARG A 133 -10.11 3.08 -9.98
N THR A 134 -9.57 1.87 -9.99
CA THR A 134 -10.36 0.66 -10.20
C THR A 134 -11.18 0.35 -8.95
N GLN A 135 -12.49 0.61 -8.97
CA GLN A 135 -13.40 -0.02 -8.03
C GLN A 135 -13.77 -1.41 -8.56
N TRP A 136 -13.22 -2.44 -7.92
CA TRP A 136 -13.54 -3.83 -8.21
C TRP A 136 -14.92 -4.16 -7.62
N GLY A 137 -15.77 -4.84 -8.39
CA GLY A 137 -17.06 -5.38 -7.92
C GLY A 137 -18.30 -4.52 -8.16
N ARG A 138 -18.18 -3.24 -8.54
CA ARG A 138 -19.34 -2.46 -9.03
C ARG A 138 -19.63 -2.79 -10.50
N LEU A 139 -20.38 -3.87 -10.70
CA LEU A 139 -20.90 -4.36 -11.98
C LEU A 139 -22.41 -4.15 -12.12
N ASP A 140 -23.04 -3.54 -11.12
CA ASP A 140 -24.47 -3.22 -11.05
C ASP A 140 -24.94 -2.31 -12.18
N THR A 141 -24.04 -1.52 -12.75
CA THR A 141 -24.30 -0.66 -13.90
C THR A 141 -23.85 -1.27 -15.23
N ALA A 142 -23.26 -2.46 -15.24
CA ALA A 142 -22.68 -3.05 -16.44
C ALA A 142 -23.73 -3.77 -17.30
N TRP A 143 -23.59 -3.68 -18.63
CA TRP A 143 -24.37 -4.49 -19.57
C TRP A 143 -23.53 -4.89 -20.78
N ILE A 144 -24.04 -5.86 -21.55
CA ILE A 144 -23.43 -6.32 -22.81
C ILE A 144 -24.31 -5.85 -23.97
N ASP A 145 -23.76 -5.01 -24.85
CA ASP A 145 -24.39 -4.69 -26.13
C ASP A 145 -24.42 -5.95 -27.01
N LYS A 146 -25.54 -6.16 -27.70
CA LYS A 146 -25.70 -7.24 -28.69
C LYS A 146 -24.87 -6.98 -29.94
#